data_AF-A0A3M2IYP0-F1
#
_entry.id   AF-A0A3M2IYP0-F1
#
_cell.length_a   1.000
_cell.length_b   1.000
_cell.length_c   1.000
_cell.angle_alpha   90.00
_cell.angle_beta   90.00
_cell.angle_gamma   90.00
#
_symmetry.space_group_name_H-M   'P 1'
#
loop_
_entity.id
_entity.type
_entity.pdbx_description
1 polymer ?
#
loop_
_entity_poly.entity_id
_entity_poly.type
_entity_poly.pdbx_seq_one_letter_code
_entity_poly.pdbx_strand_id
1 'polypeptide(L)'
;MAIFELDGGRGSLVQPMRPRTDSFEVDSATLVGEHAAALVGEQVLPVREGASGGPHLLALDAAARPLVVEVAPLLDEAALVRALRHAGGAARLSRSDLARMYPGGGEAFEADLAVFRDRAPLVRAQATGGVRLVIVCSDVAEGALDAVDFVTSGLEVQVLRLGVTQGPGGRRYVEVAPLPTGPSRTDERRAVEPGPRTGSIQVAPRASGAAVTDPTPVVATLTPPAVAPAAPPTPGGRRGDETTLIPPVPAQDPTPDAAPSHVAAPVAAPAPAPASGADAEPLPRLAVLAAAEGQDLELVWHRVRRGQRFVATLRQDGLIQLADGSVHADPGAAATVAADLETPTDGWRVWRFGDDGPTLGEAVAG
;
A
#
# COMPACT_ATOMS: atom_id res chain seq x y z
N MET A 1 -0.25 2.97 21.71
CA MET A 1 0.51 3.44 22.90
C MET A 1 0.32 2.46 24.04
N ALA A 2 0.98 2.65 25.19
CA ALA A 2 0.59 1.95 26.43
C ALA A 2 -0.47 2.78 27.16
N ILE A 3 -1.62 2.19 27.46
CA ILE A 3 -2.71 2.81 28.22
C ILE A 3 -2.77 2.10 29.57
N PHE A 4 -2.78 2.85 30.67
CA PHE A 4 -2.86 2.30 32.02
C PHE A 4 -4.11 2.80 32.74
N GLU A 5 -4.86 1.88 33.34
CA GLU A 5 -5.92 2.21 34.29
C GLU A 5 -5.32 2.23 35.70
N LEU A 6 -5.60 3.29 36.46
CA LEU A 6 -5.08 3.50 37.81
C LEU A 6 -6.23 3.41 38.81
N ASP A 7 -6.30 2.29 39.55
CA ASP A 7 -7.29 2.08 40.61
C ASP A 7 -6.60 1.69 41.93
N GLY A 8 -7.05 2.28 43.04
CA GLY A 8 -6.51 2.01 44.39
C GLY A 8 -5.00 2.21 44.57
N GLY A 9 -4.33 2.93 43.67
CA GLY A 9 -2.86 3.05 43.63
C GLY A 9 -2.12 1.91 42.91
N ARG A 10 -2.84 1.05 42.18
CA ARG A 10 -2.27 0.04 41.26
C ARG A 10 -2.53 0.46 39.81
N GLY A 11 -1.53 0.29 38.96
CA GLY A 11 -1.68 0.42 37.51
C GLY A 11 -1.87 -0.94 36.84
N SER A 12 -2.91 -1.09 36.03
CA SER A 12 -3.11 -2.21 35.11
C SER A 12 -2.89 -1.74 33.67
N LEU A 13 -2.26 -2.56 32.83
CA LEU A 13 -2.14 -2.27 31.40
C LEU A 13 -3.48 -2.58 30.71
N VAL A 14 -4.14 -1.56 30.19
CA VAL A 14 -5.34 -1.72 29.36
C VAL A 14 -4.89 -2.06 27.95
N GLN A 15 -4.99 -3.33 27.56
CA GLN A 15 -4.93 -3.70 26.16
C GLN A 15 -6.25 -3.30 25.48
N PRO A 16 -6.24 -2.44 24.45
CA PRO A 16 -7.43 -2.18 23.65
C PRO A 16 -7.90 -3.47 22.97
N MET A 17 -9.22 -3.61 22.81
CA MET A 17 -9.88 -4.69 22.10
C MET A 17 -9.91 -4.41 20.59
N ARG A 18 -10.25 -5.41 19.76
CA ARG A 18 -10.64 -5.18 18.37
C ARG A 18 -12.09 -4.66 18.34
N PRO A 19 -12.42 -3.62 17.56
CA PRO A 19 -13.82 -3.25 17.33
C PRO A 19 -14.59 -4.42 16.72
N ARG A 20 -15.90 -4.49 17.00
CA ARG A 20 -16.82 -5.41 16.31
C ARG A 20 -17.04 -4.90 14.88
N THR A 21 -17.33 -5.78 13.91
CA THR A 21 -17.44 -5.42 12.49
C THR A 21 -18.43 -4.27 12.24
N ASP A 22 -19.60 -4.30 12.87
CA ASP A 22 -20.65 -3.26 12.76
C ASP A 22 -20.20 -1.92 13.36
N SER A 23 -19.47 -1.94 14.47
CA SER A 23 -18.87 -0.71 15.00
C SER A 23 -17.68 -0.23 14.16
N PHE A 24 -16.86 -1.12 13.61
CA PHE A 24 -15.69 -0.75 12.82
C PHE A 24 -16.07 0.06 11.58
N GLU A 25 -17.12 -0.31 10.87
CA GLU A 25 -17.58 0.42 9.68
C GLU A 25 -18.02 1.85 10.02
N VAL A 26 -18.72 2.04 11.15
CA VAL A 26 -19.12 3.37 11.64
C VAL A 26 -17.91 4.16 12.16
N ASP A 27 -17.08 3.55 13.02
CA ASP A 27 -15.89 4.15 13.61
C ASP A 27 -14.92 4.65 12.53
N SER A 28 -14.65 3.81 11.52
CA SER A 28 -13.73 4.15 10.42
C SER A 28 -14.31 5.20 9.49
N ALA A 29 -15.60 5.17 9.17
CA ALA A 29 -16.26 6.21 8.37
C ALA A 29 -16.19 7.59 9.07
N THR A 30 -16.53 7.66 10.36
CA THR A 30 -16.41 8.91 11.14
C THR A 30 -14.95 9.37 11.24
N LEU A 31 -14.01 8.48 11.53
CA LEU A 31 -12.58 8.83 11.63
C LEU A 31 -11.98 9.31 10.30
N VAL A 32 -12.40 8.75 9.17
CA VAL A 32 -11.89 9.15 7.84
C VAL A 32 -12.59 10.40 7.32
N GLY A 33 -13.90 10.58 7.54
CA GLY A 33 -14.61 11.80 7.12
C GLY A 33 -14.27 13.01 8.00
N GLU A 34 -14.42 12.89 9.32
CA GLU A 34 -14.29 14.04 10.23
C GLU A 34 -12.86 14.30 10.70
N HIS A 35 -11.98 13.27 10.71
CA HIS A 35 -10.69 13.31 11.41
C HIS A 35 -9.48 12.87 10.56
N ALA A 36 -9.59 12.86 9.23
CA ALA A 36 -8.53 12.40 8.30
C ALA A 36 -7.12 12.95 8.61
N ALA A 37 -6.99 14.25 8.93
CA ALA A 37 -5.70 14.86 9.22
C ALA A 37 -5.05 14.30 10.49
N ALA A 38 -5.84 14.07 11.54
CA ALA A 38 -5.37 13.45 12.78
C ALA A 38 -5.06 11.96 12.61
N LEU A 39 -5.86 11.26 11.79
CA LEU A 39 -5.66 9.85 11.42
C LEU A 39 -4.34 9.62 10.67
N VAL A 40 -4.01 10.51 9.72
CA VAL A 40 -2.86 10.40 8.80
C VAL A 40 -1.58 11.06 9.36
N GLY A 41 -1.72 11.88 10.41
CA GLY A 41 -0.63 12.53 11.13
C GLY A 41 -0.11 13.84 10.50
N GLU A 42 -0.85 14.41 9.55
CA GLU A 42 -0.53 15.69 8.89
C GLU A 42 -1.78 16.31 8.25
N GLN A 43 -1.69 17.57 7.81
CA GLN A 43 -2.79 18.24 7.11
C GLN A 43 -3.08 17.56 5.76
N VAL A 44 -4.37 17.36 5.48
CA VAL A 44 -4.87 16.79 4.21
C VAL A 44 -6.00 17.64 3.64
N LEU A 45 -6.16 17.63 2.32
CA LEU A 45 -7.31 18.23 1.62
C LEU A 45 -8.17 17.10 1.01
N PRO A 46 -9.33 16.75 1.60
CA PRO A 46 -10.25 15.77 1.02
C PRO A 46 -10.68 16.19 -0.39
N VAL A 47 -10.55 15.28 -1.37
CA VAL A 47 -10.97 15.53 -2.76
C VAL A 47 -12.28 14.82 -3.08
N ARG A 48 -12.44 13.57 -2.64
CA ARG A 48 -13.66 12.78 -2.82
C ARG A 48 -13.74 11.62 -1.82
N GLU A 49 -14.82 11.59 -1.03
CA GLU A 49 -15.18 10.47 -0.15
C GLU A 49 -15.88 9.32 -0.92
N GLY A 50 -15.84 8.12 -0.36
CA GLY A 50 -16.26 6.87 -1.00
C GLY A 50 -17.74 6.56 -0.85
N ALA A 51 -18.42 6.34 -1.99
CA ALA A 51 -19.81 5.83 -2.01
C ALA A 51 -20.00 4.58 -2.90
N SER A 52 -19.12 4.35 -3.90
CA SER A 52 -19.08 3.11 -4.71
C SER A 52 -17.79 3.03 -5.54
N GLY A 53 -17.26 1.82 -5.72
CA GLY A 53 -16.28 1.46 -6.76
C GLY A 53 -14.86 2.03 -6.67
N GLY A 54 -14.61 3.03 -5.82
CA GLY A 54 -13.28 3.61 -5.56
C GLY A 54 -12.91 3.59 -4.08
N PRO A 55 -11.79 4.22 -3.69
CA PRO A 55 -11.33 4.26 -2.30
C PRO A 55 -12.27 5.06 -1.39
N HIS A 56 -12.20 4.72 -0.09
CA HIS A 56 -12.98 5.31 0.99
C HIS A 56 -12.73 6.81 1.14
N LEU A 57 -11.48 7.25 0.97
CA LEU A 57 -11.16 8.67 0.74
C LEU A 57 -10.06 8.79 -0.32
N LEU A 58 -10.27 9.72 -1.25
CA LEU A 58 -9.21 10.32 -2.06
C LEU A 58 -9.00 11.76 -1.57
N ALA A 59 -7.77 12.12 -1.25
CA ALA A 59 -7.36 13.41 -0.72
C ALA A 59 -6.02 13.86 -1.35
N LEU A 60 -5.53 15.02 -0.94
CA LEU A 60 -4.14 15.44 -1.12
C LEU A 60 -3.42 15.47 0.23
N ASP A 61 -2.16 15.05 0.26
CA ASP A 61 -1.26 15.13 1.41
C ASP A 61 -0.68 16.55 1.60
N ALA A 62 0.13 16.76 2.64
CA ALA A 62 0.74 18.06 2.93
C ALA A 62 1.73 18.57 1.86
N ALA A 63 2.19 17.70 0.94
CA ALA A 63 2.99 18.04 -0.24
C ALA A 63 2.11 18.23 -1.51
N ALA A 64 0.79 18.23 -1.36
CA ALA A 64 -0.22 18.27 -2.43
C ALA A 64 -0.13 17.09 -3.42
N ARG A 65 0.28 15.91 -2.96
CA ARG A 65 0.31 14.65 -3.71
C ARG A 65 -0.94 13.80 -3.43
N PRO A 66 -1.39 12.92 -4.34
CA PRO A 66 -2.53 12.05 -4.08
C PRO A 66 -2.35 11.19 -2.83
N LEU A 67 -3.32 11.28 -1.93
CA LEU A 67 -3.46 10.45 -0.74
C LEU A 67 -4.71 9.58 -0.88
N VAL A 68 -4.55 8.27 -0.73
CA VAL A 68 -5.64 7.30 -0.74
C VAL A 68 -5.79 6.72 0.66
N VAL A 69 -7.01 6.75 1.21
CA VAL A 69 -7.36 6.01 2.43
C VAL A 69 -8.31 4.87 2.09
N GLU A 70 -7.96 3.70 2.57
CA GLU A 70 -8.70 2.45 2.45
C GLU A 70 -9.15 1.94 3.81
N VAL A 71 -10.26 1.18 3.80
CA VAL A 71 -10.91 0.68 5.01
C VAL A 71 -11.27 -0.79 4.80
N ALA A 72 -10.71 -1.67 5.62
CA ALA A 72 -10.94 -3.11 5.55
C ALA A 72 -11.01 -3.70 6.98
N PRO A 73 -12.17 -4.23 7.44
CA PRO A 73 -12.30 -4.74 8.80
C PRO A 73 -11.25 -5.80 9.14
N LEU A 74 -11.00 -6.71 8.20
CA LEU A 74 -9.85 -7.61 8.15
C LEU A 74 -9.06 -7.31 6.87
N LEU A 75 -7.77 -7.03 6.99
CA LEU A 75 -6.87 -6.84 5.85
C LEU A 75 -6.37 -8.20 5.35
N ASP A 76 -6.95 -8.69 4.26
CA ASP A 76 -6.50 -9.87 3.52
C ASP A 76 -5.78 -9.49 2.20
N GLU A 77 -5.30 -10.49 1.46
CA GLU A 77 -4.62 -10.29 0.17
C GLU A 77 -5.51 -9.57 -0.85
N ALA A 78 -6.81 -9.88 -0.88
CA ALA A 78 -7.77 -9.28 -1.82
C ALA A 78 -8.09 -7.82 -1.47
N ALA A 79 -8.08 -7.44 -0.20
CA ALA A 79 -8.15 -6.06 0.28
C ALA A 79 -6.84 -5.31 -0.02
N LEU A 80 -5.67 -5.92 0.22
CA LEU A 80 -4.37 -5.31 -0.08
C LEU A 80 -4.20 -5.04 -1.58
N VAL A 81 -4.51 -6.02 -2.45
CA VAL A 81 -4.47 -5.85 -3.91
C VAL A 81 -5.47 -4.80 -4.41
N ARG A 82 -6.65 -4.68 -3.77
CA ARG A 82 -7.63 -3.63 -4.05
C ARG A 82 -7.11 -2.25 -3.68
N ALA A 83 -6.51 -2.11 -2.49
CA ALA A 83 -5.92 -0.88 -2.00
C ALA A 83 -4.77 -0.40 -2.90
N LEU A 84 -3.85 -1.30 -3.26
CA LEU A 84 -2.76 -1.02 -4.20
C LEU A 84 -3.27 -0.65 -5.60
N ARG A 85 -4.37 -1.27 -6.07
CA ARG A 85 -5.02 -0.89 -7.34
C ARG A 85 -5.62 0.51 -7.29
N HIS A 86 -6.25 0.91 -6.18
CA HIS A 86 -6.80 2.24 -6.00
C HIS A 86 -5.71 3.31 -5.87
N ALA A 87 -4.63 3.03 -5.12
CA ALA A 87 -3.44 3.88 -5.07
C ALA A 87 -2.80 4.05 -6.46
N GLY A 88 -2.51 2.95 -7.16
CA GLY A 88 -1.96 3.00 -8.52
C GLY A 88 -2.88 3.67 -9.53
N GLY A 89 -4.20 3.67 -9.29
CA GLY A 89 -5.17 4.47 -10.03
C GLY A 89 -5.04 5.97 -9.74
N ALA A 90 -4.97 6.34 -8.46
CA ALA A 90 -4.82 7.73 -8.01
C ALA A 90 -3.49 8.37 -8.46
N ALA A 91 -2.41 7.59 -8.51
CA ALA A 91 -1.10 8.00 -9.03
C ALA A 91 -1.11 8.47 -10.50
N ARG A 92 -2.17 8.18 -11.27
CA ARG A 92 -2.33 8.60 -12.67
C ARG A 92 -3.29 9.78 -12.87
N LEU A 93 -3.85 10.32 -11.79
CA LEU A 93 -4.77 11.46 -11.87
C LEU A 93 -3.99 12.75 -12.08
N SER A 94 -4.39 13.55 -13.08
CA SER A 94 -3.91 14.92 -13.18
C SER A 94 -4.62 15.83 -12.16
N ARG A 95 -4.04 17.00 -11.89
CA ARG A 95 -4.70 18.08 -11.12
C ARG A 95 -6.08 18.41 -11.68
N SER A 96 -6.24 18.38 -13.01
CA SER A 96 -7.50 18.62 -13.71
C SER A 96 -8.53 17.49 -13.52
N ASP A 97 -8.10 16.26 -13.24
CA ASP A 97 -9.01 15.15 -12.93
C ASP A 97 -9.46 15.19 -11.47
N LEU A 98 -8.56 15.57 -10.55
CA LEU A 98 -8.91 15.86 -9.15
C LEU A 98 -9.93 17.01 -9.07
N ALA A 99 -9.67 18.11 -9.78
CA ALA A 99 -10.57 19.25 -9.92
C ALA A 99 -11.95 18.88 -10.49
N ARG A 100 -12.02 17.87 -11.37
CA ARG A 100 -13.28 17.35 -11.93
C ARG A 100 -14.05 16.43 -10.97
N MET A 101 -13.36 15.81 -10.00
CA MET A 101 -13.97 14.96 -8.98
C MET A 101 -14.36 15.70 -7.70
N TYR A 102 -13.89 16.94 -7.53
CA TYR A 102 -14.17 17.76 -6.35
C TYR A 102 -15.66 18.15 -6.27
N PRO A 103 -16.37 17.96 -5.14
CA PRO A 103 -17.79 18.30 -5.02
C PRO A 103 -18.13 19.77 -5.29
N GLY A 104 -17.21 20.70 -4.99
CA GLY A 104 -17.35 22.12 -5.30
C GLY A 104 -16.99 22.51 -6.74
N GLY A 105 -16.57 21.57 -7.58
CA GLY A 105 -16.03 21.82 -8.91
C GLY A 105 -14.63 22.44 -8.90
N GLY A 106 -14.09 22.68 -10.10
CA GLY A 106 -12.67 23.04 -10.28
C GLY A 106 -12.25 24.39 -9.70
N GLU A 107 -13.12 25.41 -9.71
CA GLU A 107 -12.79 26.72 -9.15
C GLU A 107 -12.67 26.67 -7.62
N ALA A 108 -13.59 25.94 -6.95
CA ALA A 108 -13.51 25.72 -5.51
C ALA A 108 -12.27 24.87 -5.15
N PHE A 109 -12.00 23.81 -5.91
CA PHE A 109 -10.79 22.98 -5.72
C PHE A 109 -9.50 23.81 -5.79
N GLU A 110 -9.37 24.69 -6.78
CA GLU A 110 -8.17 25.54 -6.93
C GLU A 110 -8.05 26.59 -5.81
N ALA A 111 -9.17 27.16 -5.35
CA ALA A 111 -9.19 28.08 -4.21
C ALA A 111 -8.83 27.38 -2.88
N ASP A 112 -9.44 26.23 -2.58
CA ASP A 112 -9.18 25.45 -1.39
C ASP A 112 -7.74 24.89 -1.39
N LEU A 113 -7.22 24.49 -2.55
CA LEU A 113 -5.85 24.03 -2.73
C LEU A 113 -4.81 25.16 -2.55
N ALA A 114 -5.14 26.41 -2.89
CA ALA A 114 -4.30 27.56 -2.55
C ALA A 114 -4.26 27.79 -1.04
N VAL A 115 -5.43 27.89 -0.39
CA VAL A 115 -5.57 28.05 1.07
C VAL A 115 -4.93 26.90 1.85
N PHE A 116 -4.97 25.68 1.30
CA PHE A 116 -4.30 24.51 1.86
C PHE A 116 -2.77 24.63 1.80
N ARG A 117 -2.21 25.03 0.66
CA ARG A 117 -0.75 25.23 0.50
C ARG A 117 -0.22 26.34 1.40
N ASP A 118 -0.95 27.46 1.52
CA ASP A 118 -0.58 28.57 2.41
C ASP A 118 -0.55 28.18 3.91
N ARG A 119 -1.21 27.06 4.27
CA ARG A 119 -1.24 26.48 5.62
C ARG A 119 -0.33 25.26 5.79
N ALA A 120 0.27 24.75 4.71
CA ALA A 120 1.12 23.57 4.74
C ALA A 120 2.56 23.95 5.15
N PRO A 121 3.20 23.21 6.08
CA PRO A 121 4.61 23.43 6.40
C PRO A 121 5.50 23.16 5.18
N LEU A 122 6.10 24.22 4.62
CA LEU A 122 6.95 24.19 3.42
C LEU A 122 8.04 23.11 3.42
N VAL A 123 8.50 22.69 4.61
CA VAL A 123 9.58 21.73 4.84
C VAL A 123 9.30 20.31 4.31
N ARG A 124 8.03 19.92 4.07
CA ARG A 124 7.70 18.58 3.48
C ARG A 124 7.46 18.58 1.97
N ALA A 125 7.46 19.72 1.29
CA ALA A 125 7.02 19.83 -0.11
C ALA A 125 7.99 19.28 -1.18
N GLN A 126 9.11 18.64 -0.79
CA GLN A 126 10.18 18.18 -1.69
C GLN A 126 10.08 16.70 -2.10
N ALA A 127 8.99 16.00 -1.76
CA ALA A 127 8.76 14.62 -2.21
C ALA A 127 8.36 14.55 -3.69
N THR A 128 9.25 14.05 -4.54
CA THR A 128 9.09 14.00 -6.01
C THR A 128 8.11 12.93 -6.47
N GLY A 129 6.81 13.23 -6.36
CA GLY A 129 5.72 12.44 -6.91
C GLY A 129 5.29 11.26 -6.03
N GLY A 130 4.63 10.28 -6.65
CA GLY A 130 4.06 9.11 -5.98
C GLY A 130 2.59 9.27 -5.57
N VAL A 131 2.14 8.33 -4.74
CA VAL A 131 0.82 8.28 -4.10
C VAL A 131 1.04 7.72 -2.70
N ARG A 132 0.53 8.40 -1.67
CA ARG A 132 0.53 7.88 -0.31
C ARG A 132 -0.73 7.04 -0.10
N LEU A 133 -0.57 5.83 0.42
CA LEU A 133 -1.68 4.92 0.72
C LEU A 133 -1.74 4.66 2.23
N VAL A 134 -2.91 4.87 2.83
CA VAL A 134 -3.19 4.56 4.23
C VAL A 134 -4.29 3.51 4.27
N ILE A 135 -4.04 2.38 4.94
CA ILE A 135 -5.03 1.29 5.09
C ILE A 135 -5.44 1.21 6.55
N VAL A 136 -6.72 1.41 6.83
CA VAL A 136 -7.32 1.30 8.17
C VAL A 136 -7.96 -0.08 8.33
N CYS A 137 -7.57 -0.84 9.36
CA CYS A 137 -8.09 -2.17 9.63
C CYS A 137 -8.28 -2.47 11.13
N SER A 138 -9.10 -3.47 11.48
CA SER A 138 -9.15 -3.97 12.88
C SER A 138 -8.07 -5.02 13.14
N ASP A 139 -7.75 -5.80 12.12
CA ASP A 139 -6.74 -6.87 12.15
C ASP A 139 -6.25 -7.22 10.73
N VAL A 140 -5.22 -8.07 10.62
CA VAL A 140 -4.66 -8.54 9.33
C VAL A 140 -4.75 -10.07 9.26
N ALA A 141 -5.15 -10.62 8.13
CA ALA A 141 -5.29 -12.06 7.92
C ALA A 141 -3.92 -12.75 7.81
N GLU A 142 -3.78 -13.95 8.39
CA GLU A 142 -2.50 -14.66 8.57
C GLU A 142 -1.72 -14.93 7.26
N GLY A 143 -2.40 -15.08 6.11
CA GLY A 143 -1.75 -15.20 4.80
C GLY A 143 -1.19 -13.89 4.23
N ALA A 144 -1.70 -12.73 4.68
CA ALA A 144 -1.33 -11.42 4.16
C ALA A 144 -0.17 -10.76 4.93
N LEU A 145 0.39 -11.39 5.97
CA LEU A 145 1.34 -10.73 6.88
C LEU A 145 2.64 -10.33 6.17
N ASP A 146 3.30 -11.29 5.52
CA ASP A 146 4.55 -11.06 4.78
C ASP A 146 4.36 -10.03 3.66
N ALA A 147 3.20 -10.03 3.00
CA ALA A 147 2.86 -9.07 1.95
C ALA A 147 2.67 -7.65 2.52
N VAL A 148 2.02 -7.49 3.67
CA VAL A 148 1.87 -6.20 4.35
C VAL A 148 3.21 -5.68 4.86
N ASP A 149 4.00 -6.52 5.52
CA ASP A 149 5.32 -6.15 6.05
C ASP A 149 6.29 -5.78 4.91
N PHE A 150 6.29 -6.52 3.79
CA PHE A 150 7.05 -6.15 2.58
C PHE A 150 6.59 -4.80 2.01
N VAL A 151 5.30 -4.63 1.76
CA VAL A 151 4.73 -3.42 1.14
C VAL A 151 4.96 -2.17 2.00
N THR A 152 4.82 -2.26 3.32
CA THR A 152 5.05 -1.15 4.25
C THR A 152 6.53 -0.81 4.45
N SER A 153 7.46 -1.71 4.08
CA SER A 153 8.90 -1.48 4.19
C SER A 153 9.52 -0.70 3.01
N GLY A 154 8.87 -0.71 1.84
CA GLY A 154 9.47 -0.24 0.58
C GLY A 154 8.62 0.68 -0.29
N LEU A 155 7.39 1.00 0.12
CA LEU A 155 6.46 1.90 -0.58
C LEU A 155 5.87 2.91 0.42
N GLU A 156 5.23 3.98 -0.07
CA GLU A 156 4.48 4.93 0.77
C GLU A 156 3.13 4.35 1.24
N VAL A 157 3.16 3.14 1.81
CA VAL A 157 1.99 2.44 2.34
C VAL A 157 2.09 2.36 3.86
N GLN A 158 1.07 2.85 4.56
CA GLN A 158 0.96 2.83 6.01
C GLN A 158 -0.29 2.05 6.42
N VAL A 159 -0.14 1.01 7.24
CA VAL A 159 -1.28 0.31 7.84
C VAL A 159 -1.54 0.85 9.25
N LEU A 160 -2.78 1.26 9.50
CA LEU A 160 -3.27 1.75 10.79
C LEU A 160 -4.27 0.74 11.35
N ARG A 161 -3.97 0.22 12.55
CA ARG A 161 -4.85 -0.71 13.27
C ARG A 161 -5.73 0.05 14.25
N LEU A 162 -7.05 -0.15 14.16
CA LEU A 162 -8.03 0.35 15.13
C LEU A 162 -8.11 -0.59 16.34
N GLY A 163 -8.03 -0.01 17.53
CA GLY A 163 -8.31 -0.66 18.80
C GLY A 163 -9.40 0.09 19.57
N VAL A 164 -10.02 -0.56 20.56
CA VAL A 164 -11.08 0.06 21.38
C VAL A 164 -10.80 -0.15 22.86
N THR A 165 -10.78 0.93 23.63
CA THR A 165 -10.87 0.86 25.10
C THR A 165 -12.23 1.36 25.57
N GLN A 166 -12.74 0.78 26.64
CA GLN A 166 -13.86 1.33 27.40
C GLN A 166 -13.29 2.07 28.61
N GLY A 167 -13.94 3.17 29.01
CA GLY A 167 -13.50 3.97 30.15
C GLY A 167 -14.66 4.43 31.05
N PRO A 168 -14.34 5.18 32.12
CA PRO A 168 -15.30 5.56 33.15
C PRO A 168 -16.55 6.24 32.58
N GLY A 169 -17.72 5.77 33.02
CA GLY A 169 -19.03 6.21 32.54
C GLY A 169 -19.54 5.48 31.29
N GLY A 170 -18.91 4.37 30.88
CA GLY A 170 -19.30 3.63 29.66
C GLY A 170 -18.90 4.34 28.37
N ARG A 171 -17.98 5.30 28.45
CA ARG A 171 -17.41 5.98 27.28
C ARG A 171 -16.51 5.02 26.52
N ARG A 172 -16.56 5.09 25.20
CA ARG A 172 -15.81 4.24 24.27
C ARG A 172 -14.77 5.12 23.56
N TYR A 173 -13.53 4.66 23.56
CA TYR A 173 -12.40 5.36 22.94
C TYR A 173 -11.80 4.46 21.86
N VAL A 174 -11.58 5.01 20.67
CA VAL A 174 -10.89 4.32 19.58
C VAL A 174 -9.42 4.72 19.60
N GLU A 175 -8.52 3.75 19.77
CA GLU A 175 -7.09 3.91 19.50
C GLU A 175 -6.86 3.74 17.99
N VAL A 176 -6.09 4.65 17.39
CA VAL A 176 -5.44 4.42 16.10
C VAL A 176 -3.95 4.25 16.36
N ALA A 177 -3.36 3.15 15.89
CA ALA A 177 -1.91 2.92 15.98
C ALA A 177 -1.37 2.34 14.67
N PRO A 178 -0.15 2.71 14.23
CA PRO A 178 0.54 1.99 13.17
C PRO A 178 0.64 0.49 13.47
N LEU A 179 0.49 -0.34 12.44
CA LEU A 179 0.69 -1.79 12.58
C LEU A 179 2.18 -2.07 12.89
N PRO A 180 2.51 -2.88 13.92
CA PRO A 180 3.88 -3.31 14.15
C PRO A 180 4.31 -4.32 13.08
N THR A 181 5.45 -4.07 12.45
CA THR A 181 6.08 -4.92 11.44
C THR A 181 7.29 -5.69 12.03
N GLY A 182 7.68 -6.77 11.35
CA GLY A 182 8.84 -7.58 11.69
C GLY A 182 8.74 -8.28 13.06
N PRO A 183 9.88 -8.58 13.72
CA PRO A 183 9.89 -9.39 14.95
C PRO A 183 9.25 -8.71 16.17
N SER A 184 8.95 -7.40 16.10
CA SER A 184 8.15 -6.67 17.10
C SER A 184 6.67 -7.05 17.06
N ARG A 185 6.24 -7.81 16.06
CA ARG A 185 4.88 -8.33 15.87
C ARG A 185 4.63 -9.59 16.70
N THR A 186 4.64 -9.45 18.03
CA THR A 186 4.14 -10.49 18.94
C THR A 186 2.69 -10.85 18.57
N ASP A 187 2.33 -12.15 18.57
CA ASP A 187 0.94 -12.62 18.30
C ASP A 187 -0.01 -12.33 19.48
N GLU A 188 -0.18 -11.04 19.79
CA GLU A 188 -1.22 -10.57 20.70
C GLU A 188 -2.58 -10.71 20.00
N ARG A 189 -3.17 -11.90 20.10
CA ARG A 189 -4.55 -12.21 19.67
C ARG A 189 -5.57 -11.43 20.49
N ARG A 190 -5.67 -10.14 20.15
CA ARG A 190 -6.47 -9.10 20.79
C ARG A 190 -7.93 -9.54 20.88
N ALA A 191 -8.50 -9.51 22.09
CA ALA A 191 -9.91 -9.83 22.33
C ALA A 191 -10.83 -8.92 21.49
N VAL A 192 -11.97 -9.42 21.04
CA VAL A 192 -12.99 -8.62 20.35
C VAL A 192 -13.84 -7.90 21.38
N GLU A 193 -14.20 -6.66 21.11
CA GLU A 193 -15.09 -5.86 21.97
C GLU A 193 -16.43 -6.59 22.20
N PRO A 194 -16.91 -6.71 23.45
CA PRO A 194 -18.19 -7.34 23.73
C PRO A 194 -19.34 -6.53 23.15
N GLY A 195 -20.30 -7.23 22.52
CA GLY A 195 -21.51 -6.59 22.01
C GLY A 195 -22.37 -5.95 23.11
N PRO A 196 -23.26 -5.01 22.77
CA PRO A 196 -24.24 -4.48 23.71
C PRO A 196 -25.05 -5.63 24.32
N ARG A 197 -25.28 -5.60 25.65
CA ARG A 197 -25.93 -6.69 26.39
C ARG A 197 -27.44 -6.77 26.11
N THR A 198 -27.82 -7.27 24.94
CA THR A 198 -29.19 -7.68 24.60
C THR A 198 -29.59 -8.94 25.37
N GLY A 199 -30.02 -8.75 26.62
CA GLY A 199 -30.71 -9.77 27.43
C GLY A 199 -29.89 -11.04 27.71
N SER A 200 -29.21 -11.08 28.85
CA SER A 200 -28.44 -12.25 29.27
C SER A 200 -29.32 -13.50 29.44
N ILE A 201 -29.29 -14.41 28.45
CA ILE A 201 -29.74 -15.79 28.67
C ILE A 201 -28.78 -16.42 29.67
N GLN A 202 -29.27 -16.72 30.88
CA GLN A 202 -28.48 -17.48 31.85
C GLN A 202 -28.35 -18.93 31.39
N VAL A 203 -27.24 -19.26 30.75
CA VAL A 203 -26.75 -20.64 30.69
C VAL A 203 -26.28 -21.02 32.09
N ALA A 204 -27.23 -21.47 32.92
CA ALA A 204 -26.93 -21.94 34.25
C ALA A 204 -25.98 -23.16 34.18
N PRO A 205 -24.94 -23.23 35.02
CA PRO A 205 -24.03 -24.37 35.01
C PRO A 205 -24.79 -25.63 35.43
N ARG A 206 -24.89 -26.60 34.52
CA ARG A 206 -25.56 -27.88 34.79
C ARG A 206 -24.72 -28.68 35.79
N ALA A 207 -25.15 -28.68 37.05
CA ALA A 207 -24.46 -29.40 38.12
C ALA A 207 -24.39 -30.90 37.80
N SER A 208 -23.18 -31.46 37.85
CA SER A 208 -22.96 -32.90 37.78
C SER A 208 -23.35 -33.56 39.11
N GLY A 209 -24.61 -34.00 39.19
CA GLY A 209 -25.13 -34.85 40.26
C GLY A 209 -25.76 -36.11 39.65
N ALA A 210 -25.40 -37.29 40.16
CA ALA A 210 -25.69 -38.55 39.49
C ALA A 210 -27.09 -39.12 39.78
N ALA A 211 -27.74 -39.64 38.73
CA ALA A 211 -28.53 -40.87 38.78
C ALA A 211 -28.69 -41.44 37.36
N VAL A 212 -28.60 -42.76 37.21
CA VAL A 212 -28.89 -43.46 35.94
C VAL A 212 -30.32 -44.00 36.00
N THR A 213 -31.19 -43.50 35.13
CA THR A 213 -32.42 -44.20 34.72
C THR A 213 -32.67 -43.98 33.23
N ASP A 214 -32.60 -45.10 32.51
CA ASP A 214 -32.99 -45.40 31.13
C ASP A 214 -33.95 -44.40 30.41
N PRO A 215 -33.57 -43.83 29.25
CA PRO A 215 -34.47 -43.08 28.39
C PRO A 215 -35.19 -44.00 27.39
N THR A 216 -36.40 -44.47 27.76
CA THR A 216 -37.33 -45.15 26.84
C THR A 216 -37.50 -44.35 25.53
N PRO A 217 -37.33 -44.96 24.34
CA PRO A 217 -37.39 -44.23 23.07
C PRO A 217 -38.83 -43.80 22.73
N VAL A 218 -39.18 -42.55 23.04
CA VAL A 218 -40.45 -41.95 22.63
C VAL A 218 -40.39 -41.62 21.13
N VAL A 219 -41.03 -42.46 20.31
CA VAL A 219 -41.11 -42.27 18.87
C VAL A 219 -42.01 -41.07 18.56
N ALA A 220 -41.39 -39.91 18.29
CA ALA A 220 -42.06 -38.77 17.69
C ALA A 220 -42.31 -39.05 16.19
N THR A 221 -43.55 -39.37 15.83
CA THR A 221 -43.93 -39.63 14.43
C THR A 221 -43.77 -38.37 13.57
N LEU A 222 -42.86 -38.41 12.61
CA LEU A 222 -42.77 -37.43 11.53
C LEU A 222 -43.95 -37.64 10.57
N THR A 223 -44.78 -36.62 10.38
CA THR A 223 -45.84 -36.60 9.37
C THR A 223 -45.34 -35.86 8.12
N PRO A 224 -45.01 -36.55 7.01
CA PRO A 224 -44.51 -35.88 5.81
C PRO A 224 -45.66 -35.30 4.95
N PRO A 225 -45.51 -34.10 4.37
CA PRO A 225 -46.32 -33.69 3.22
C PRO A 225 -45.94 -34.53 1.99
N ALA A 226 -46.92 -34.80 1.12
CA ALA A 226 -46.81 -35.85 0.10
C ALA A 226 -45.95 -35.47 -1.13
N VAL A 227 -45.28 -36.48 -1.70
CA VAL A 227 -44.67 -36.43 -3.04
C VAL A 227 -45.74 -36.69 -4.10
N ALA A 228 -45.77 -35.86 -5.15
CA ALA A 228 -46.52 -36.12 -6.38
C ALA A 228 -45.58 -36.69 -7.48
N PRO A 229 -46.03 -37.65 -8.31
CA PRO A 229 -45.14 -38.40 -9.21
C PRO A 229 -44.83 -37.68 -10.53
N ALA A 230 -43.68 -38.01 -11.12
CA ALA A 230 -43.29 -37.61 -12.47
C ALA A 230 -43.75 -38.63 -13.53
N ALA A 231 -43.93 -38.17 -14.77
CA ALA A 231 -44.30 -38.98 -15.94
C ALA A 231 -43.60 -38.45 -17.23
N PRO A 232 -43.42 -39.28 -18.30
CA PRO A 232 -42.28 -39.13 -19.22
C PRO A 232 -42.55 -38.45 -20.58
N PRO A 233 -41.50 -38.15 -21.38
CA PRO A 233 -41.58 -37.43 -22.67
C PRO A 233 -41.52 -38.33 -23.94
N THR A 234 -41.94 -37.81 -25.10
CA THR A 234 -41.67 -38.36 -26.47
C THR A 234 -41.95 -37.27 -27.56
N PRO A 235 -41.56 -37.40 -28.87
CA PRO A 235 -40.76 -36.33 -29.52
C PRO A 235 -41.09 -35.96 -31.02
N GLY A 236 -40.25 -35.10 -31.63
CA GLY A 236 -40.14 -34.81 -33.08
C GLY A 236 -40.22 -33.30 -33.40
N GLY A 237 -39.53 -32.66 -34.38
CA GLY A 237 -38.62 -33.05 -35.50
C GLY A 237 -38.94 -32.14 -36.72
N ARG A 238 -38.12 -31.73 -37.71
CA ARG A 238 -36.73 -31.88 -38.26
C ARG A 238 -36.47 -30.61 -39.15
N ARG A 239 -35.31 -30.22 -39.70
CA ARG A 239 -33.84 -30.50 -39.65
C ARG A 239 -33.17 -29.11 -39.67
N GLY A 240 -31.91 -28.98 -39.24
CA GLY A 240 -31.13 -27.77 -39.51
C GLY A 240 -29.61 -27.94 -39.60
N ASP A 241 -29.07 -29.08 -40.05
CA ASP A 241 -27.64 -29.15 -40.35
C ASP A 241 -27.31 -28.34 -41.62
N GLU A 242 -26.12 -27.74 -41.67
CA GLU A 242 -25.03 -28.35 -42.45
C GLU A 242 -23.65 -27.92 -41.90
N THR A 243 -22.63 -28.78 -42.06
CA THR A 243 -21.23 -28.50 -41.71
C THR A 243 -20.37 -28.67 -42.97
N THR A 244 -19.55 -27.67 -43.31
CA THR A 244 -18.68 -27.71 -44.50
C THR A 244 -17.27 -27.22 -44.18
N LEU A 245 -16.26 -27.86 -44.79
CA LEU A 245 -14.81 -27.63 -44.62
C LEU A 245 -14.16 -27.40 -46.00
N ILE A 246 -13.25 -26.42 -46.15
CA ILE A 246 -12.26 -26.26 -47.27
C ILE A 246 -12.93 -25.93 -48.66
N PRO A 247 -12.25 -25.37 -49.71
CA PRO A 247 -10.85 -24.92 -49.89
C PRO A 247 -10.64 -23.40 -50.17
N PRO A 248 -9.38 -22.92 -50.34
CA PRO A 248 -9.03 -21.55 -50.76
C PRO A 248 -8.60 -21.43 -52.26
N VAL A 249 -8.32 -20.18 -52.72
CA VAL A 249 -7.65 -19.79 -54.01
C VAL A 249 -8.55 -19.94 -55.27
N PRO A 250 -8.47 -19.11 -56.35
CA PRO A 250 -7.43 -18.13 -56.76
C PRO A 250 -7.86 -16.66 -56.96
N ALA A 251 -6.92 -15.83 -57.41
CA ALA A 251 -7.01 -14.38 -57.63
C ALA A 251 -7.37 -13.97 -59.08
N GLN A 252 -7.67 -12.68 -59.28
CA GLN A 252 -7.20 -11.89 -60.45
C GLN A 252 -7.27 -10.37 -60.18
N ASP A 253 -6.24 -9.63 -60.59
CA ASP A 253 -6.16 -8.15 -60.51
C ASP A 253 -7.01 -7.46 -61.59
N PRO A 254 -7.27 -6.13 -61.47
CA PRO A 254 -6.29 -5.16 -61.96
C PRO A 254 -6.07 -3.91 -61.07
N THR A 255 -4.80 -3.54 -60.90
CA THR A 255 -4.32 -2.15 -60.68
C THR A 255 -4.21 -1.41 -62.03
N PRO A 256 -3.92 -0.09 -62.12
CA PRO A 256 -3.59 0.94 -61.10
C PRO A 256 -4.71 2.04 -61.04
N ASP A 257 -4.59 3.24 -60.45
CA ASP A 257 -3.44 4.07 -60.05
C ASP A 257 -3.79 5.08 -58.93
N ALA A 258 -2.84 5.33 -58.02
CA ALA A 258 -2.68 6.46 -57.07
C ALA A 258 -1.75 6.02 -55.91
N ALA A 259 -0.53 6.55 -55.86
CA ALA A 259 0.54 6.11 -54.95
C ALA A 259 0.70 7.04 -53.70
N PRO A 260 1.70 6.89 -52.80
CA PRO A 260 1.38 6.34 -51.47
C PRO A 260 1.89 7.16 -50.26
N SER A 261 1.13 7.11 -49.15
CA SER A 261 1.62 7.50 -47.82
C SER A 261 2.04 6.25 -47.04
N HIS A 262 3.35 5.98 -46.97
CA HIS A 262 3.87 4.81 -46.26
C HIS A 262 3.76 4.97 -44.73
N VAL A 263 3.17 3.97 -44.08
CA VAL A 263 3.21 3.82 -42.62
C VAL A 263 4.61 3.35 -42.22
N ALA A 264 5.38 4.21 -41.55
CA ALA A 264 6.62 3.82 -40.90
C ALA A 264 6.31 3.18 -39.53
N ALA A 265 6.89 2.02 -39.25
CA ALA A 265 6.84 1.43 -37.92
C ALA A 265 7.65 2.28 -36.91
N PRO A 266 7.27 2.35 -35.63
CA PRO A 266 8.09 2.98 -34.61
C PRO A 266 9.40 2.21 -34.46
N VAL A 267 10.50 2.87 -34.81
CA VAL A 267 11.87 2.33 -34.70
C VAL A 267 12.17 2.08 -33.22
N ALA A 268 12.85 0.96 -32.92
CA ALA A 268 13.30 0.65 -31.57
C ALA A 268 14.18 1.80 -31.03
N ALA A 269 13.86 2.29 -29.83
CA ALA A 269 14.60 3.40 -29.22
C ALA A 269 16.07 3.00 -29.03
N PRO A 270 17.04 3.86 -29.40
CA PRO A 270 18.45 3.58 -29.15
C PRO A 270 18.72 3.57 -27.65
N ALA A 271 19.57 2.65 -27.19
CA ALA A 271 20.07 2.69 -25.82
C ALA A 271 20.86 4.00 -25.59
N PRO A 272 20.67 4.69 -24.46
CA PRO A 272 21.35 5.96 -24.22
C PRO A 272 22.86 5.74 -24.05
N ALA A 273 23.65 6.44 -24.87
CA ALA A 273 25.09 6.56 -24.67
C ALA A 273 25.38 7.43 -23.43
N PRO A 274 26.50 7.19 -22.70
CA PRO A 274 26.80 7.93 -21.48
C PRO A 274 27.09 9.41 -21.77
N ALA A 275 26.40 10.31 -21.06
CA ALA A 275 26.64 11.74 -21.10
C ALA A 275 27.71 12.14 -20.06
N SER A 276 28.73 12.90 -20.47
CA SER A 276 29.87 13.24 -19.62
C SER A 276 29.56 14.33 -18.58
N GLY A 277 29.01 13.93 -17.44
CA GLY A 277 29.43 14.35 -16.08
C GLY A 277 29.48 15.83 -15.65
N ALA A 278 29.22 16.82 -16.51
CA ALA A 278 29.34 18.25 -16.18
C ALA A 278 28.00 18.91 -15.82
N ASP A 279 26.94 18.61 -16.57
CA ASP A 279 25.57 19.14 -16.36
C ASP A 279 24.68 18.18 -15.53
N ALA A 280 25.29 17.24 -14.80
CA ALA A 280 24.57 16.24 -14.02
C ALA A 280 24.18 16.81 -12.64
N GLU A 281 22.89 17.03 -12.40
CA GLU A 281 22.38 17.49 -11.11
C GLU A 281 22.59 16.40 -10.03
N PRO A 282 23.24 16.70 -8.89
CA PRO A 282 23.54 15.71 -7.86
C PRO A 282 22.27 15.18 -7.20
N LEU A 283 22.21 13.88 -6.88
CA LEU A 283 21.09 13.34 -6.12
C LEU A 283 21.00 14.04 -4.75
N PRO A 284 19.83 14.58 -4.34
CA PRO A 284 19.73 15.41 -3.12
C PRO A 284 20.24 14.73 -1.84
N ARG A 285 20.17 13.40 -1.75
CA ARG A 285 20.72 12.60 -0.64
C ARG A 285 22.25 12.62 -0.59
N LEU A 286 22.93 12.63 -1.74
CA LEU A 286 24.39 12.81 -1.80
C LEU A 286 24.79 14.25 -1.49
N ALA A 287 24.04 15.23 -2.02
CA ALA A 287 24.28 16.64 -1.74
C ALA A 287 24.15 16.96 -0.24
N VAL A 288 23.17 16.36 0.46
CA VAL A 288 23.04 16.49 1.93
C VAL A 288 24.22 15.86 2.67
N LEU A 289 24.68 14.67 2.28
CA LEU A 289 25.86 14.02 2.89
C LEU A 289 27.13 14.86 2.69
N ALA A 290 27.38 15.35 1.48
CA ALA A 290 28.52 16.19 1.15
C ALA A 290 28.48 17.55 1.89
N ALA A 291 27.31 18.17 1.99
CA ALA A 291 27.12 19.44 2.68
C ALA A 291 27.19 19.32 4.22
N ALA A 292 26.91 18.14 4.79
CA ALA A 292 27.02 17.89 6.23
C ALA A 292 28.48 17.85 6.71
N GLU A 293 29.38 17.27 5.92
CA GLU A 293 30.82 17.18 6.22
C GLU A 293 31.64 18.36 5.70
N GLY A 294 31.20 19.02 4.61
CA GLY A 294 31.83 20.23 4.07
C GLY A 294 33.21 20.02 3.43
N GLN A 295 33.58 18.77 3.17
CA GLN A 295 34.85 18.35 2.56
C GLN A 295 34.62 17.20 1.58
N ASP A 296 35.61 16.91 0.74
CA ASP A 296 35.56 15.76 -0.17
C ASP A 296 35.84 14.46 0.61
N LEU A 297 35.00 13.43 0.43
CA LEU A 297 35.00 12.20 1.24
C LEU A 297 35.40 10.97 0.44
N GLU A 298 36.28 10.11 0.99
CA GLU A 298 36.64 8.82 0.37
C GLU A 298 35.46 7.83 0.47
N LEU A 299 34.99 7.35 -0.68
CA LEU A 299 34.10 6.22 -0.81
C LEU A 299 34.88 4.98 -1.24
N VAL A 300 34.77 3.90 -0.46
CA VAL A 300 35.43 2.62 -0.74
C VAL A 300 34.38 1.53 -0.99
N TRP A 301 34.66 0.64 -1.93
CA TRP A 301 33.88 -0.59 -2.13
C TRP A 301 34.79 -1.82 -2.20
N HIS A 302 34.59 -2.75 -1.27
CA HIS A 302 35.26 -4.06 -1.26
C HIS A 302 34.40 -5.17 -1.84
N ARG A 303 34.85 -5.76 -2.95
CA ARG A 303 34.27 -6.99 -3.53
C ARG A 303 35.07 -8.19 -3.03
N VAL A 304 34.91 -8.51 -1.75
CA VAL A 304 35.68 -9.56 -1.03
C VAL A 304 35.82 -10.87 -1.82
N ARG A 305 34.73 -11.36 -2.44
CA ARG A 305 34.72 -12.60 -3.27
C ARG A 305 35.59 -12.55 -4.54
N ARG A 306 36.05 -11.38 -4.97
CA ARG A 306 36.92 -11.15 -6.13
C ARG A 306 38.26 -10.49 -5.76
N GLY A 307 38.48 -10.14 -4.50
CA GLY A 307 39.69 -9.43 -4.05
C GLY A 307 39.85 -8.00 -4.62
N GLN A 308 38.78 -7.38 -5.11
CA GLN A 308 38.82 -6.04 -5.72
C GLN A 308 38.42 -4.98 -4.68
N ARG A 309 39.20 -3.90 -4.59
CA ARG A 309 38.85 -2.63 -3.90
C ARG A 309 38.67 -1.55 -4.97
N PHE A 310 37.56 -0.82 -4.91
CA PHE A 310 37.34 0.39 -5.69
C PHE A 310 37.32 1.59 -4.75
N VAL A 311 37.83 2.72 -5.22
CA VAL A 311 37.88 3.99 -4.49
C VAL A 311 37.32 5.08 -5.39
N ALA A 312 36.50 5.93 -4.79
CA ALA A 312 35.87 7.10 -5.40
C ALA A 312 35.84 8.25 -4.38
N THR A 313 35.56 9.46 -4.84
CA THR A 313 35.45 10.65 -4.00
C THR A 313 34.03 11.20 -4.10
N LEU A 314 33.29 11.28 -2.99
CA LEU A 314 32.10 12.11 -2.92
C LEU A 314 32.56 13.56 -2.73
N ARG A 315 32.38 14.38 -3.76
CA ARG A 315 32.81 15.77 -3.78
C ARG A 315 31.81 16.66 -3.03
N GLN A 316 32.27 17.83 -2.57
CA GLN A 316 31.44 18.85 -1.89
C GLN A 316 30.16 19.26 -2.65
N ASP A 317 30.12 19.12 -3.97
CA ASP A 317 28.93 19.39 -4.79
C ASP A 317 27.95 18.19 -4.90
N GLY A 318 28.17 17.12 -4.14
CA GLY A 318 27.29 15.95 -4.09
C GLY A 318 27.48 14.97 -5.25
N LEU A 319 28.51 15.15 -6.08
CA LEU A 319 28.82 14.24 -7.18
C LEU A 319 29.92 13.24 -6.80
N ILE A 320 29.80 12.00 -7.30
CA ILE A 320 30.80 10.95 -7.08
C ILE A 320 31.78 10.96 -8.24
N GLN A 321 33.05 11.25 -7.95
CA GLN A 321 34.15 11.14 -8.90
C GLN A 321 34.88 9.81 -8.73
N LEU A 322 35.07 9.07 -9.82
CA LEU A 322 35.83 7.82 -9.84
C LEU A 322 37.33 8.09 -10.08
N ALA A 323 38.18 7.10 -9.80
CA ALA A 323 39.63 7.17 -9.97
C ALA A 323 40.10 7.35 -11.44
N ASP A 324 39.22 7.15 -12.43
CA ASP A 324 39.46 7.46 -13.85
C ASP A 324 39.16 8.94 -14.19
N GLY A 325 38.69 9.72 -13.21
CA GLY A 325 38.29 11.11 -13.35
C GLY A 325 36.83 11.34 -13.75
N SER A 326 36.08 10.28 -14.09
CA SER A 326 34.66 10.38 -14.46
C SER A 326 33.78 10.77 -13.28
N VAL A 327 32.72 11.53 -13.54
CA VAL A 327 31.86 12.15 -12.51
C VAL A 327 30.41 11.72 -12.72
N HIS A 328 29.77 11.26 -11.64
CA HIS A 328 28.46 10.61 -11.65
C HIS A 328 27.55 11.20 -10.56
N ALA A 329 26.30 11.51 -10.91
CA ALA A 329 25.29 11.91 -9.94
C ALA A 329 24.61 10.73 -9.21
N ASP A 330 24.63 9.52 -9.81
CA ASP A 330 24.04 8.31 -9.24
C ASP A 330 25.12 7.32 -8.73
N PRO A 331 25.04 6.86 -7.46
CA PRO A 331 25.97 5.88 -6.90
C PRO A 331 25.97 4.53 -7.62
N GLY A 332 24.84 4.12 -8.20
CA GLY A 332 24.70 2.85 -8.91
C GLY A 332 25.40 2.88 -10.27
N ALA A 333 25.25 3.97 -11.02
CA ALA A 333 26.04 4.25 -12.22
C ALA A 333 27.54 4.27 -11.87
N ALA A 334 27.93 5.00 -10.82
CA ALA A 334 29.32 5.05 -10.35
C ALA A 334 29.87 3.65 -10.00
N ALA A 335 29.11 2.82 -9.28
CA ALA A 335 29.50 1.44 -8.96
C ALA A 335 29.60 0.54 -10.21
N THR A 336 28.66 0.69 -11.14
CA THR A 336 28.58 -0.12 -12.37
C THR A 336 29.74 0.19 -13.31
N VAL A 337 30.13 1.46 -13.44
CA VAL A 337 31.32 1.90 -14.20
C VAL A 337 32.61 1.50 -13.47
N ALA A 338 32.74 1.80 -12.17
CA ALA A 338 33.97 1.53 -11.41
C ALA A 338 34.40 0.06 -11.46
N ALA A 339 33.44 -0.88 -11.41
CA ALA A 339 33.71 -2.31 -11.34
C ALA A 339 33.44 -3.08 -12.66
N ASP A 340 33.27 -2.35 -13.78
CA ASP A 340 33.00 -2.83 -15.14
C ASP A 340 31.91 -3.92 -15.21
N LEU A 341 30.65 -3.52 -14.98
CA LEU A 341 29.53 -4.44 -14.79
C LEU A 341 28.47 -4.33 -15.89
N GLU A 342 28.19 -5.48 -16.51
CA GLU A 342 27.06 -5.68 -17.44
C GLU A 342 25.68 -5.47 -16.76
N THR A 343 25.61 -5.59 -15.43
CA THR A 343 24.38 -5.46 -14.65
C THR A 343 24.48 -4.31 -13.64
N PRO A 344 23.52 -3.35 -13.63
CA PRO A 344 23.47 -2.28 -12.65
C PRO A 344 23.53 -2.79 -11.20
N THR A 345 24.33 -2.13 -10.36
CA THR A 345 24.50 -2.46 -8.94
C THR A 345 23.93 -1.35 -8.07
N ASP A 346 23.32 -1.71 -6.94
CA ASP A 346 22.83 -0.76 -5.94
C ASP A 346 24.00 -0.06 -5.21
N GLY A 347 24.38 1.10 -5.75
CA GLY A 347 25.47 1.93 -5.24
C GLY A 347 25.34 2.30 -3.76
N TRP A 348 24.10 2.48 -3.27
CA TRP A 348 23.84 2.89 -1.90
C TRP A 348 24.24 1.81 -0.88
N ARG A 349 24.30 0.54 -1.29
CA ARG A 349 24.69 -0.59 -0.42
C ARG A 349 26.14 -1.04 -0.58
N VAL A 350 26.87 -0.52 -1.57
CA VAL A 350 28.24 -0.99 -1.87
C VAL A 350 29.33 0.03 -1.57
N TRP A 351 29.06 1.32 -1.75
CA TRP A 351 29.98 2.39 -1.35
C TRP A 351 29.87 2.67 0.15
N ARG A 352 31.01 2.65 0.84
CA ARG A 352 31.18 2.95 2.27
C ARG A 352 32.09 4.15 2.48
N PHE A 353 31.90 4.89 3.56
CA PHE A 353 32.81 5.98 3.94
C PHE A 353 34.10 5.43 4.53
N GLY A 354 35.21 5.56 3.80
CA GLY A 354 36.45 4.85 4.10
C GLY A 354 36.29 3.32 4.11
N ASP A 355 37.25 2.62 4.72
CA ASP A 355 37.27 1.14 4.74
C ASP A 355 36.16 0.53 5.62
N ASP A 356 35.99 1.02 6.85
CA ASP A 356 35.08 0.42 7.85
C ASP A 356 33.78 1.22 8.10
N GLY A 357 33.73 2.51 7.72
CA GLY A 357 32.59 3.40 7.98
C GLY A 357 31.30 3.01 7.23
N PRO A 358 30.15 3.62 7.55
CA PRO A 358 28.84 3.19 7.04
C PRO A 358 28.73 3.27 5.51
N THR A 359 27.84 2.46 4.94
CA THR A 359 27.41 2.63 3.54
C THR A 359 26.71 3.97 3.34
N LEU A 360 26.69 4.47 2.10
CA LEU A 360 25.85 5.62 1.72
C LEU A 360 24.38 5.45 2.14
N GLY A 361 23.83 4.23 2.05
CA GLY A 361 22.46 3.92 2.45
C GLY A 361 22.24 3.94 3.96
N GLU A 362 23.20 3.44 4.74
CA GLU A 362 23.18 3.54 6.22
C GLU A 362 23.32 4.99 6.68
N ALA A 363 24.20 5.78 6.04
CA ALA A 363 24.46 7.18 6.40
C ALA A 363 23.29 8.15 6.12
N VAL A 364 22.34 7.79 5.26
CA VAL A 364 21.09 8.56 5.01
C VAL A 364 19.92 8.07 5.88
N ALA A 365 20.11 6.98 6.65
CA ALA A 365 19.07 6.35 7.46
C ALA A 365 19.24 6.55 8.98
N GLY A 366 20.33 7.20 9.42
CA GLY A 366 20.62 7.56 10.81
C GLY A 366 20.24 8.98 11.17
#